data_AF-A0A956CKL7-F1
#
_entry.id   AF-A0A956CKL7-F1
#
_cell.length_a   1.000
_cell.length_b   1.000
_cell.length_c   1.000
_cell.angle_alpha   90.00
_cell.angle_beta   90.00
_cell.angle_gamma   90.00
#
_symmetry.space_group_name_H-M   'P 1'
#
loop_
_entity.id
_entity.type
_entity.pdbx_description
1 polymer ?
#
loop_
_entity_poly.entity_id
_entity_poly.type
_entity_poly.pdbx_seq_one_letter_code
_entity_poly.pdbx_strand_id
1 'polypeptide(L)'
;DLAAAEVEALVGREEIAHVRFALEWFKRWTGAQSFDEWQGALPEPLSPMLMRGKPLARRARERAGLDGPFLEALEAWQPRGF
;
A
#
# COMPACT_ATOMS: atom_id res chain seq x y z
N ASP A 1 1.35 -20.39 15.33
CA ASP A 1 2.73 -20.90 15.33
C ASP A 1 3.66 -19.70 15.45
N LEU A 2 4.57 -19.70 16.44
CA LEU A 2 5.48 -18.57 16.69
C LEU A 2 6.53 -18.42 15.59
N ALA A 3 7.03 -19.53 15.05
CA ALA A 3 8.05 -19.48 14.01
C ALA A 3 7.50 -18.83 12.73
N ALA A 4 6.25 -19.12 12.38
CA ALA A 4 5.56 -18.49 11.26
C ALA A 4 5.41 -16.97 11.45
N ALA A 5 5.08 -16.51 12.67
CA ALA A 5 4.94 -15.09 12.98
C ALA A 5 6.28 -14.33 12.89
N GLU A 6 7.38 -14.97 13.28
CA GLU A 6 8.72 -14.39 13.16
C GLU A 6 9.16 -14.22 11.70
N VAL A 7 8.86 -15.22 10.85
CA VAL A 7 9.11 -15.14 9.41
C VAL A 7 8.26 -14.05 8.77
N GLU A 8 6.97 -13.97 9.10
CA GLU A 8 6.09 -12.90 8.60
C GLU A 8 6.61 -11.51 9.01
N ALA A 9 7.06 -11.36 10.26
CA ALA A 9 7.63 -10.11 10.74
C ALA A 9 8.94 -9.75 10.03
N LEU A 10 9.76 -10.73 9.63
CA LEU A 10 10.97 -10.52 8.85
C LEU A 10 10.62 -10.04 7.44
N VAL A 11 9.77 -10.78 6.73
CA VAL A 11 9.30 -10.43 5.38
C VAL A 11 8.68 -9.03 5.39
N GLY A 12 7.80 -8.73 6.35
CA GLY A 12 7.17 -7.42 6.47
C GLY A 12 8.16 -6.25 6.67
N ARG A 13 9.34 -6.48 7.25
CA ARG A 13 10.39 -5.45 7.33
C ARG A 13 11.09 -5.21 5.99
N GLU A 14 11.30 -6.26 5.22
CA GLU A 14 11.92 -6.20 3.89
C GLU A 14 10.99 -5.52 2.87
N GLU A 15 9.68 -5.80 2.94
CA GLU A 15 8.68 -5.21 2.06
C GLU A 15 8.61 -3.68 2.12
N ILE A 16 9.03 -3.05 3.22
CA ILE A 16 9.05 -1.58 3.33
C ILE A 16 10.01 -0.97 2.30
N ALA A 17 11.16 -1.60 2.05
CA ALA A 17 12.11 -1.14 1.04
C ALA A 17 11.55 -1.35 -0.37
N HIS A 18 10.85 -2.47 -0.61
CA HIS A 18 10.20 -2.74 -1.90
C HIS A 18 9.09 -1.73 -2.21
N VAL A 19 8.22 -1.43 -1.23
CA VAL A 19 7.17 -0.42 -1.40
C VAL A 19 7.76 0.95 -1.66
N ARG A 20 8.83 1.33 -0.94
CA ARG A 20 9.54 2.60 -1.20
C ARG A 20 10.08 2.66 -2.62
N PHE A 21 10.75 1.61 -3.07
CA PHE A 21 11.29 1.53 -4.43
C PHE A 21 10.18 1.67 -5.48
N ALA A 22 9.07 0.94 -5.32
CA ALA A 22 7.92 1.04 -6.22
C ALA A 22 7.32 2.46 -6.21
N LEU A 23 7.22 3.09 -5.04
CA LEU A 23 6.69 4.44 -4.89
C LEU A 23 7.55 5.51 -5.60
N GLU A 24 8.87 5.40 -5.53
CA GLU A 24 9.78 6.29 -6.26
C GLU A 24 9.55 6.22 -7.78
N TRP A 25 9.42 5.01 -8.34
CA TRP A 25 9.14 4.84 -9.77
C TRP A 25 7.74 5.27 -10.16
N PHE A 26 6.75 5.00 -9.31
CA PHE A 26 5.39 5.48 -9.51
C PHE A 26 5.38 7.01 -9.62
N LYS A 27 5.95 7.72 -8.64
CA LYS A 27 6.11 9.18 -8.68
C LYS A 27 6.88 9.65 -9.91
N ARG A 28 7.93 8.94 -10.31
CA ARG A 28 8.76 9.29 -11.47
C ARG A 28 7.97 9.26 -12.79
N TRP A 29 7.00 8.37 -12.91
CA TRP A 29 6.20 8.18 -14.14
C TRP A 29 4.88 8.93 -14.14
N THR A 30 4.25 9.12 -12.98
CA THR A 30 2.95 9.81 -12.87
C THR A 30 3.06 11.26 -12.40
N GLY A 31 4.22 11.66 -11.89
CA GLY A 31 4.49 13.00 -11.36
C GLY A 31 3.94 13.26 -9.95
N ALA A 32 3.19 12.32 -9.36
CA ALA A 32 2.58 12.50 -8.04
C ALA A 32 2.36 11.18 -7.29
N GLN A 33 2.12 11.28 -5.98
CA GLN A 33 1.58 10.19 -5.16
C GLN A 33 0.08 10.42 -4.95
N SER A 34 -0.69 10.38 -6.03
CA SER A 34 -2.15 10.50 -5.96
C SER A 34 -2.78 9.13 -5.74
N PHE A 35 -3.73 9.06 -4.80
CA PHE A 35 -4.52 7.84 -4.61
C PHE A 35 -5.33 7.49 -5.87
N ASP A 36 -5.92 8.47 -6.54
CA ASP A 36 -6.74 8.25 -7.74
C ASP A 36 -5.92 7.70 -8.90
N GLU A 37 -4.73 8.25 -9.10
CA GLU A 37 -3.78 7.77 -10.12
C GLU A 37 -3.34 6.34 -9.82
N TRP A 38 -3.02 6.06 -8.55
CA TRP A 38 -2.63 4.72 -8.13
C TRP A 38 -3.78 3.73 -8.29
N GLN A 39 -5.00 4.09 -7.91
CA GLN A 39 -6.19 3.28 -8.10
C GLN A 39 -6.43 2.99 -9.58
N GLY A 40 -6.30 4.00 -10.45
CA GLY A 40 -6.47 3.84 -11.90
C GLY A 40 -5.40 2.96 -12.56
N ALA A 41 -4.21 2.86 -11.96
CA ALA A 41 -3.11 2.03 -12.43
C ALA A 41 -3.17 0.57 -11.97
N LEU A 42 -4.11 0.20 -11.08
CA LEU A 42 -4.23 -1.18 -10.61
C LEU A 42 -4.77 -2.08 -11.74
N PRO A 43 -4.02 -3.14 -12.15
CA PRO A 43 -4.56 -4.12 -13.07
C PRO A 43 -5.58 -5.02 -12.36
N GLU A 44 -6.62 -5.43 -13.06
CA GLU A 44 -7.53 -6.48 -12.56
C GLU A 44 -6.76 -7.76 -12.21
N PRO A 45 -7.07 -8.45 -11.08
CA PRO A 45 -8.17 -8.20 -10.14
C PRO A 45 -7.78 -7.35 -8.91
N LEU A 46 -6.67 -6.60 -8.98
CA LEU A 46 -6.20 -5.80 -7.85
C LEU A 46 -7.14 -4.62 -7.61
N SER A 47 -7.48 -4.41 -6.33
CA SER A 47 -8.31 -3.29 -5.89
C SER A 47 -7.72 -2.65 -4.63
N PRO A 48 -8.07 -1.39 -4.32
CA PRO A 48 -7.64 -0.77 -3.06
C PRO A 48 -8.04 -1.60 -1.84
N MET A 49 -9.21 -2.26 -1.86
CA MET A 49 -9.64 -3.13 -0.77
C MET A 49 -8.74 -4.36 -0.59
N LEU A 50 -8.33 -5.02 -1.67
CA LEU A 50 -7.40 -6.15 -1.60
C LEU A 50 -6.03 -5.69 -1.11
N MET A 51 -5.55 -4.57 -1.63
CA MET A 51 -4.22 -4.03 -1.34
C MET A 51 -4.12 -3.37 0.04
N ARG A 52 -5.24 -3.02 0.71
CA ARG A 52 -5.25 -2.31 2.01
C ARG A 52 -4.65 -3.14 3.14
N GLY A 53 -4.98 -4.43 3.19
CA GLY A 53 -4.82 -5.26 4.38
C GLY A 53 -5.84 -4.92 5.48
N LYS A 54 -6.01 -5.82 6.46
CA LYS A 54 -6.92 -5.63 7.61
C LYS A 54 -6.24 -6.13 8.90
N PRO A 55 -5.86 -5.26 9.84
CA PRO A 55 -5.92 -3.79 9.78
C PRO A 55 -4.89 -3.19 8.81
N LEU A 56 -5.04 -1.90 8.47
CA LEU A 56 -4.04 -1.17 7.68
C LEU A 56 -2.74 -1.04 8.46
N ALA A 57 -1.62 -1.54 7.92
CA ALA A 57 -0.29 -1.40 8.50
C ALA A 57 0.30 0.02 8.35
N ARG A 58 -0.39 1.03 8.90
CA ARG A 58 -0.15 2.47 8.71
C ARG A 58 1.32 2.86 8.92
N ARG A 59 1.92 2.49 10.04
CA ARG A 59 3.33 2.80 10.36
C ARG A 59 4.33 2.25 9.34
N ALA A 60 4.09 1.04 8.84
CA ALA A 60 4.99 0.43 7.85
C ALA A 60 4.91 1.17 6.50
N ARG A 61 3.70 1.59 6.11
CA ARG A 61 3.45 2.36 4.89
C ARG A 61 4.02 3.78 4.96
N GLU A 62 3.88 4.46 6.10
CA GLU A 62 4.52 5.76 6.34
C GLU A 62 6.04 5.65 6.25
N ARG A 63 6.63 4.61 6.84
CA ARG A 63 8.07 4.32 6.68
C ARG A 63 8.48 4.02 5.25
N ALA A 64 7.59 3.47 4.44
CA ALA A 64 7.81 3.26 3.00
C ALA A 64 7.69 4.56 2.18
N GLY A 65 7.16 5.64 2.77
CA GLY A 65 7.04 6.96 2.14
C GLY A 65 5.64 7.32 1.65
N LEU A 66 4.63 6.48 1.94
CA LEU A 66 3.23 6.83 1.68
C LEU A 66 2.78 7.92 2.67
N ASP A 67 2.04 8.90 2.17
CA ASP A 67 1.67 10.12 2.89
C ASP A 67 0.28 9.98 3.51
N GLY A 68 -0.02 10.90 4.43
CA GLY A 68 -1.31 10.94 5.13
C GLY A 68 -2.51 10.89 4.19
N PRO A 69 -2.60 11.79 3.18
CA PRO A 69 -3.72 11.82 2.24
C PRO A 69 -3.93 10.50 1.49
N PHE A 70 -2.86 9.87 1.00
CA PHE A 70 -2.96 8.56 0.35
C PHE A 70 -3.49 7.49 1.30
N LEU A 71 -2.98 7.45 2.54
CA LEU A 71 -3.36 6.44 3.52
C LEU A 71 -4.79 6.61 4.02
N GLU A 72 -5.24 7.86 4.18
CA GLU A 72 -6.64 8.18 4.51
C GLU A 72 -7.59 7.74 3.39
N ALA A 73 -7.27 8.08 2.14
CA ALA A 73 -8.06 7.66 0.98
C ALA A 73 -8.09 6.12 0.86
N LEU A 74 -6.94 5.46 1.03
CA LEU A 74 -6.85 4.00 1.00
C LEU A 74 -7.71 3.35 2.08
N GLU A 75 -7.69 3.86 3.31
CA GLU A 75 -8.47 3.32 4.43
C GLU A 75 -9.97 3.52 4.24
N ALA A 76 -10.38 4.69 3.74
CA ALA A 76 -11.77 5.08 3.54
C ALA A 76 -12.44 4.43 2.32
N TRP A 77 -11.66 4.01 1.31
CA TRP A 77 -12.19 3.52 0.04
C TRP A 77 -13.16 2.33 0.22
N GLN A 78 -14.21 2.27 -0.59
CA GLN A 78 -15.10 1.13 -0.70
C GLN A 78 -15.41 0.88 -2.17
N PRO A 79 -15.58 -0.38 -2.60
CA PRO A 79 -16.04 -0.66 -3.95
C PRO A 79 -17.44 -0.07 -4.14
N ARG A 80 -17.73 0.46 -5.33
CA ARG A 80 -19.08 0.95 -5.65
C ARG A 80 -20.01 -0.25 -5.80
N GLY A 81 -21.15 -0.23 -5.09
CA GLY A 81 -22.24 -1.20 -5.32
C GLY A 81 -22.38 -2.31 -4.28
N PHE A 82 -22.43 -1.96 -2.99
CA PHE A 82 -23.14 -2.76 -1.99
C PHE A 82 -24.42 -2.05 -1.59
#